data_AF-A0A427A696-F1
#
_entry.id   AF-A0A427A696-F1
#
_cell.length_a   1.000
_cell.length_b   1.000
_cell.length_c   1.000
_cell.angle_alpha   90.00
_cell.angle_beta   90.00
_cell.angle_gamma   90.00
#
_symmetry.space_group_name_H-M   'P 1'
#
loop_
_entity.id
_entity.type
_entity.pdbx_description
1 polymer ?
#
loop_
_entity_poly.entity_id
_entity_poly.type
_entity_poly.pdbx_seq_one_letter_code
_entity_poly.pdbx_strand_id
1 'polypeptide(L)'
;MAELEVVTEEDAELNRQNKPAINKLMKLPLLVEALSKKNLQQDFLDHGVLSLMKNWLEPLPDGSLPNMNVRTAILEVLSDFPIDLEQYVRREQLKRSGIGKVIMFLSKSDEETTSNRKLAKELVDRWSRSIFNKSIRHEDMRTSDDETRPYRRLSQKNFTKVRRLESEDNGIFLDLDELSSLRRYRQAETKQHASMPEALPLDFVVCPQSKVDPEKVRTQAKQVIYDQHQLKIKKKLRQLQTQKKRRLQALKPSSDGRRIVMYS
;
A
#
# COMPACT_ATOMS: atom_id res chain seq x y z
N MET A 1 -2.59 -36.44 -14.18
CA MET A 1 -3.77 -35.66 -13.72
C MET A 1 -4.91 -36.58 -13.33
N ALA A 2 -5.37 -37.50 -14.20
CA ALA A 2 -6.45 -38.44 -13.86
C ALA A 2 -6.23 -39.21 -12.54
N GLU A 3 -5.03 -39.74 -12.27
CA GLU A 3 -4.72 -40.40 -10.99
C GLU A 3 -4.93 -39.47 -9.78
N LEU A 4 -4.59 -38.19 -9.90
CA LEU A 4 -4.71 -37.20 -8.82
C LEU A 4 -6.16 -36.72 -8.63
N GLU A 5 -7.00 -36.83 -9.65
CA GLU A 5 -8.45 -36.59 -9.56
C GLU A 5 -9.13 -37.74 -8.82
N VAL A 6 -8.77 -38.99 -9.17
CA VAL A 6 -9.28 -40.19 -8.46
C VAL A 6 -8.97 -40.11 -6.97
N VAL A 7 -7.75 -39.69 -6.60
CA VAL A 7 -7.35 -39.47 -5.21
C VAL A 7 -8.27 -38.49 -4.47
N THR A 8 -8.77 -37.44 -5.14
CA THR A 8 -9.71 -36.50 -4.50
C THR A 8 -11.08 -37.09 -4.25
N GLU A 9 -11.61 -37.89 -5.18
CA GLU A 9 -12.90 -38.56 -5.02
C GLU A 9 -12.81 -39.67 -3.98
N GLU A 10 -11.72 -40.45 -3.97
CA GLU A 10 -11.47 -41.48 -2.95
C GLU A 10 -11.44 -40.89 -1.54
N ASP A 11 -10.73 -39.77 -1.34
CA ASP A 11 -10.71 -39.09 -0.04
C ASP A 11 -12.09 -38.54 0.34
N ALA A 12 -12.88 -38.06 -0.63
CA ALA A 12 -14.26 -37.62 -0.38
C ALA A 12 -15.16 -38.80 0.02
N GLU A 13 -15.00 -39.95 -0.64
CA GLU A 13 -15.76 -41.16 -0.33
C GLU A 13 -15.37 -41.76 1.02
N LEU A 14 -14.08 -41.81 1.36
CA LEU A 14 -13.61 -42.20 2.68
C LEU A 14 -14.18 -41.28 3.77
N ASN A 15 -14.25 -39.97 3.52
CA ASN A 15 -14.86 -39.01 4.42
C ASN A 15 -16.38 -39.27 4.60
N ARG A 16 -17.13 -39.52 3.52
CA ARG A 16 -18.56 -39.92 3.59
C ARG A 16 -18.76 -41.19 4.44
N GLN A 17 -17.80 -42.11 4.39
CA GLN A 17 -17.79 -43.35 5.16
C GLN A 17 -17.24 -43.19 6.59
N ASN A 18 -16.89 -41.96 7.02
CA ASN A 18 -16.24 -41.67 8.30
C ASN A 18 -14.92 -42.44 8.50
N LYS A 19 -14.19 -42.72 7.41
CA LYS A 19 -12.86 -43.33 7.42
C LYS A 19 -11.78 -42.28 7.21
N PRO A 20 -10.55 -42.50 7.75
CA PRO A 20 -9.44 -41.58 7.50
C PRO A 20 -9.11 -41.46 6.02
N ALA A 21 -9.19 -40.23 5.51
CA ALA A 21 -8.85 -39.85 4.14
C ALA A 21 -7.40 -39.33 4.08
N ILE A 22 -6.45 -40.19 3.72
CA ILE A 22 -5.01 -39.88 3.71
C ILE A 22 -4.40 -39.82 2.31
N ASN A 23 -5.18 -40.08 1.25
CA ASN A 23 -4.64 -40.30 -0.09
C ASN A 23 -4.07 -39.00 -0.66
N LYS A 24 -4.74 -37.85 -0.46
CA LYS A 24 -4.21 -36.53 -0.84
C LYS A 24 -2.87 -36.26 -0.15
N LEU A 25 -2.76 -36.60 1.13
CA LEU A 25 -1.53 -36.38 1.90
C LEU A 25 -0.38 -37.24 1.36
N MET A 26 -0.65 -38.51 1.00
CA MET A 26 0.37 -39.41 0.46
C MET A 26 0.83 -39.01 -0.95
N LYS A 27 -0.07 -38.46 -1.77
CA LYS A 27 0.23 -38.06 -3.16
C LYS A 27 0.72 -36.61 -3.29
N LEU A 28 0.66 -35.82 -2.21
CA LEU A 28 1.08 -34.43 -2.18
C LEU A 28 2.54 -34.23 -2.65
N PRO A 29 3.55 -35.01 -2.23
CA PRO A 29 4.92 -34.83 -2.69
C PRO A 29 5.06 -35.00 -4.21
N LEU A 30 4.36 -35.99 -4.78
CA LEU A 30 4.35 -36.23 -6.23
C LEU A 30 3.69 -35.09 -7.00
N LEU A 31 2.59 -34.53 -6.47
CA LEU A 31 1.94 -33.35 -7.04
C LEU A 31 2.90 -32.14 -7.04
N VAL A 32 3.52 -31.84 -5.90
CA VAL A 32 4.44 -30.70 -5.76
C VAL A 32 5.66 -30.85 -6.66
N GLU A 33 6.26 -32.04 -6.70
CA GLU A 33 7.40 -32.31 -7.59
C GLU A 33 7.03 -32.11 -9.06
N ALA A 34 5.88 -32.64 -9.50
CA ALA A 34 5.42 -32.48 -10.87
C ALA A 34 5.21 -30.99 -11.22
N LEU A 35 4.54 -30.23 -10.34
CA LEU A 35 4.21 -28.82 -10.58
C LEU A 35 5.40 -27.87 -10.43
N SER A 36 6.47 -28.30 -9.76
CA SER A 36 7.73 -27.53 -9.66
C SER A 36 8.50 -27.46 -10.98
N LYS A 37 8.23 -28.37 -11.93
CA LYS A 37 8.93 -28.46 -13.23
C LYS A 37 8.46 -27.36 -14.17
N LYS A 38 9.19 -26.23 -14.21
CA LYS A 38 8.84 -25.02 -14.98
C LYS A 38 8.50 -25.28 -16.45
N ASN A 39 9.21 -26.20 -17.10
CA ASN A 39 8.98 -26.56 -18.51
C ASN A 39 7.62 -27.24 -18.74
N LEU A 40 7.02 -27.86 -17.72
CA LEU A 40 5.73 -28.54 -17.80
C LEU A 40 4.56 -27.69 -17.29
N GLN A 41 4.82 -26.54 -16.68
CA GLN A 41 3.78 -25.72 -16.05
C GLN A 41 2.73 -25.22 -17.04
N GLN A 42 3.15 -24.83 -18.26
CA GLN A 42 2.21 -24.41 -19.30
C GLN A 42 1.31 -25.58 -19.74
N ASP A 43 1.89 -26.77 -19.95
CA ASP A 43 1.13 -27.98 -20.28
C ASP A 43 0.12 -28.31 -19.19
N PHE A 44 0.50 -28.21 -17.91
CA PHE A 44 -0.43 -28.43 -16.81
C PHE A 44 -1.60 -27.43 -16.82
N LEU A 45 -1.36 -26.15 -17.13
CA LEU A 45 -2.43 -25.15 -17.27
C LEU A 45 -3.40 -25.54 -18.40
N ASP A 46 -2.87 -25.95 -19.55
CA ASP A 46 -3.66 -26.28 -20.72
C ASP A 46 -4.55 -27.51 -20.49
N HIS A 47 -4.11 -28.42 -19.62
CA HIS A 47 -4.85 -29.60 -19.22
C HIS A 47 -5.67 -29.43 -17.94
N GLY A 48 -5.89 -28.20 -17.47
CA GLY A 48 -6.87 -27.92 -16.42
C GLY A 48 -6.39 -28.20 -14.99
N VAL A 49 -5.08 -28.12 -14.72
CA VAL A 49 -4.52 -28.28 -13.37
C VAL A 49 -5.16 -27.37 -12.32
N LEU A 50 -5.68 -26.20 -12.71
CA LEU A 50 -6.37 -25.29 -11.80
C LEU A 50 -7.67 -25.90 -11.22
N SER A 51 -8.39 -26.70 -12.02
CA SER A 51 -9.56 -27.44 -11.57
C SER A 51 -9.17 -28.56 -10.60
N LEU A 52 -8.06 -29.25 -10.87
CA LEU A 52 -7.50 -30.23 -9.95
C LEU A 52 -7.14 -29.59 -8.61
N MET A 53 -6.38 -28.48 -8.62
CA MET A 53 -6.02 -27.76 -7.39
C MET A 53 -7.27 -27.24 -6.64
N LYS A 54 -8.32 -26.86 -7.36
CA LYS A 54 -9.61 -26.47 -6.78
C LYS A 54 -10.23 -27.63 -6.00
N ASN A 55 -10.27 -28.83 -6.57
CA ASN A 55 -10.83 -30.01 -5.91
C ASN A 55 -9.99 -30.46 -4.70
N TRP A 56 -8.68 -30.23 -4.72
CA TRP A 56 -7.82 -30.54 -3.58
C TRP A 56 -8.02 -29.60 -2.39
N LEU A 57 -8.44 -28.35 -2.64
CA LEU A 57 -8.69 -27.32 -1.62
C LEU A 57 -10.15 -27.19 -1.19
N GLU A 58 -11.08 -27.79 -1.95
CA GLU A 58 -12.50 -27.76 -1.62
C GLU A 58 -12.76 -28.44 -0.26
N PRO A 59 -13.65 -27.88 0.58
CA PRO A 59 -14.05 -28.54 1.82
C PRO A 59 -14.54 -29.96 1.57
N LEU A 60 -14.25 -30.85 2.51
CA LEU A 60 -14.72 -32.23 2.49
C LEU A 60 -16.26 -32.28 2.61
N PRO A 61 -16.89 -33.41 2.27
CA PRO A 61 -18.35 -33.57 2.39
C PRO A 61 -18.93 -33.27 3.79
N ASP A 62 -18.13 -33.43 4.85
CA ASP A 62 -18.46 -33.06 6.23
C ASP A 62 -18.34 -31.55 6.53
N GLY A 63 -17.89 -30.74 5.57
CA GLY A 63 -17.65 -29.30 5.69
C GLY A 63 -16.27 -28.94 6.22
N SER A 64 -15.46 -29.93 6.64
CA SER A 64 -14.12 -29.67 7.17
C SER A 64 -13.13 -29.28 6.07
N LEU A 65 -12.16 -28.47 6.43
CA LEU A 65 -11.08 -28.10 5.51
C LEU A 65 -10.13 -29.28 5.29
N PRO A 66 -9.58 -29.45 4.07
CA PRO A 66 -8.56 -30.44 3.82
C PRO A 66 -7.32 -30.20 4.70
N ASN A 67 -6.50 -31.24 4.85
CA ASN A 67 -5.33 -31.22 5.71
C ASN A 67 -4.48 -29.94 5.52
N MET A 68 -4.03 -29.35 6.64
CA MET A 68 -3.26 -28.10 6.65
C MET A 68 -2.05 -28.14 5.71
N ASN A 69 -1.32 -29.26 5.66
CA ASN A 69 -0.13 -29.40 4.81
C ASN A 69 -0.50 -29.38 3.32
N VAL A 70 -1.64 -29.99 2.96
CA VAL A 70 -2.17 -29.94 1.59
C VAL A 70 -2.54 -28.51 1.22
N ARG A 71 -3.22 -27.79 2.12
CA ARG A 71 -3.60 -26.38 1.90
C ARG A 71 -2.39 -25.49 1.69
N THR A 72 -1.40 -25.57 2.58
CA THR A 72 -0.17 -24.78 2.50
C THR A 72 0.58 -25.04 1.21
N ALA A 73 0.84 -26.32 0.88
CA ALA A 73 1.60 -26.67 -0.32
C ALA A 73 0.92 -26.21 -1.62
N ILE A 74 -0.41 -26.32 -1.72
CA ILE A 74 -1.12 -25.85 -2.92
C ILE A 74 -1.12 -24.33 -3.02
N LEU A 75 -1.31 -23.61 -1.91
CA LEU A 75 -1.25 -22.15 -1.91
C LEU A 75 0.14 -21.62 -2.30
N GLU A 76 1.20 -22.29 -1.86
CA GLU A 76 2.58 -21.99 -2.26
C GLU A 76 2.78 -22.26 -3.77
N VAL A 77 2.38 -23.43 -4.26
CA VAL A 77 2.48 -23.77 -5.69
C VAL A 77 1.71 -22.76 -6.55
N LEU A 78 0.50 -22.37 -6.15
CA LEU A 78 -0.30 -21.36 -6.85
C LEU A 78 0.33 -19.96 -6.82
N SER A 79 1.08 -19.66 -5.76
CA SER A 79 1.79 -18.38 -5.63
C SER A 79 2.95 -18.25 -6.60
N ASP A 80 3.63 -19.38 -6.86
CA ASP A 80 4.78 -19.49 -7.76
C ASP A 80 4.39 -19.76 -9.22
N PHE A 81 3.15 -20.20 -9.47
CA PHE A 81 2.70 -20.58 -10.79
C PHE A 81 2.61 -19.37 -11.75
N PRO A 82 3.23 -19.43 -12.95
CA PRO A 82 3.23 -18.32 -13.90
C PRO A 82 1.91 -18.25 -14.67
N ILE A 83 0.86 -17.75 -14.01
CA ILE A 83 -0.44 -17.48 -14.64
C ILE A 83 -0.42 -16.06 -15.21
N ASP A 84 -0.15 -15.95 -16.50
CA ASP A 84 -0.21 -14.67 -17.22
C ASP A 84 -1.66 -14.26 -17.49
N LEU A 85 -2.24 -13.47 -16.60
CA LEU A 85 -3.64 -13.04 -16.65
C LEU A 85 -3.91 -11.88 -17.63
N GLU A 86 -2.87 -11.33 -18.27
CA GLU A 86 -3.02 -10.45 -19.43
C GLU A 86 -3.52 -11.23 -20.65
N GLN A 87 -3.16 -12.51 -20.74
CA GLN A 87 -3.67 -13.40 -21.78
C GLN A 87 -5.14 -13.76 -21.50
N TYR A 88 -6.01 -13.45 -22.45
CA TYR A 88 -7.45 -13.75 -22.35
C TYR A 88 -7.74 -15.23 -22.05
N VAL A 89 -7.03 -16.15 -22.72
CA VAL A 89 -7.22 -17.60 -22.53
C VAL A 89 -6.92 -18.03 -21.09
N ARG A 90 -5.81 -17.54 -20.51
CA ARG A 90 -5.42 -17.85 -19.13
C ARG A 90 -6.43 -17.27 -18.13
N ARG A 91 -6.93 -16.06 -18.38
CA ARG A 91 -7.98 -15.42 -17.58
C ARG A 91 -9.27 -16.25 -17.57
N GLU A 92 -9.71 -16.73 -18.72
CA GLU A 92 -10.91 -17.58 -18.82
C GLU A 92 -10.69 -18.96 -18.18
N GLN A 93 -9.51 -19.56 -18.29
CA GLN A 93 -9.17 -20.81 -17.58
C GLN A 93 -9.26 -20.64 -16.05
N LEU A 94 -8.75 -19.52 -15.51
CA LEU A 94 -8.85 -19.22 -14.09
C LEU A 94 -10.32 -19.06 -13.65
N LYS A 95 -11.14 -18.36 -14.44
CA LYS A 95 -12.59 -18.20 -14.16
C LYS A 95 -13.33 -19.54 -14.23
N ARG A 96 -13.08 -20.33 -15.29
CA ARG A 96 -13.75 -21.61 -15.54
C ARG A 96 -13.42 -22.67 -14.50
N SER A 97 -12.18 -22.72 -14.00
CA SER A 97 -11.79 -23.67 -12.96
C SER A 97 -12.46 -23.39 -11.60
N GLY A 98 -12.90 -22.15 -11.37
CA GLY A 98 -13.55 -21.75 -10.12
C GLY A 98 -12.61 -21.68 -8.91
N ILE A 99 -11.31 -21.90 -9.09
CA ILE A 99 -10.31 -21.89 -8.01
C ILE A 99 -10.32 -20.59 -7.20
N GLY A 100 -10.51 -19.44 -7.87
CA GLY A 100 -10.54 -18.15 -7.21
C GLY A 100 -11.61 -18.03 -6.11
N LYS A 101 -12.74 -18.74 -6.26
CA LYS A 101 -13.80 -18.76 -5.23
C LYS A 101 -13.36 -19.52 -3.99
N VAL A 102 -12.70 -20.66 -4.16
CA VAL A 102 -12.18 -21.48 -3.06
C VAL A 102 -11.08 -20.74 -2.31
N ILE A 103 -10.15 -20.10 -3.02
CA ILE A 103 -9.10 -19.30 -2.36
C ILE A 103 -9.70 -18.09 -1.62
N MET A 104 -10.70 -17.44 -2.21
CA MET A 104 -11.43 -16.36 -1.53
C MET A 104 -12.10 -16.85 -0.24
N PHE A 105 -12.67 -18.05 -0.24
CA PHE A 105 -13.20 -18.68 0.97
C PHE A 105 -12.11 -18.93 2.01
N LEU A 106 -10.99 -19.56 1.63
CA LEU A 106 -9.86 -19.80 2.54
C LEU A 106 -9.28 -18.50 3.13
N SER A 107 -9.26 -17.41 2.35
CA SER A 107 -8.77 -16.10 2.83
C SER A 107 -9.64 -15.49 3.95
N LYS A 108 -10.89 -15.94 4.08
CA LYS A 108 -11.87 -15.45 5.06
C LYS A 108 -12.19 -16.47 6.16
N SER A 109 -11.71 -17.71 6.05
CA SER A 109 -12.02 -18.77 7.01
C SER A 109 -11.22 -18.61 8.29
N ASP A 110 -11.92 -18.66 9.43
CA ASP A 110 -11.30 -18.64 10.76
C ASP A 110 -10.56 -19.96 11.08
N GLU A 111 -10.93 -21.06 10.41
CA GLU A 111 -10.28 -22.39 10.53
C GLU A 111 -8.96 -22.51 9.75
N GLU A 112 -8.61 -21.47 8.99
CA GLU A 112 -7.34 -21.41 8.26
C GLU A 112 -6.21 -20.86 9.14
N THR A 113 -4.96 -21.21 8.83
CA THR A 113 -3.82 -20.62 9.52
C THR A 113 -3.60 -19.17 9.10
N THR A 114 -3.02 -18.35 9.98
CA THR A 114 -2.70 -16.95 9.65
C THR A 114 -1.77 -16.82 8.44
N SER A 115 -0.81 -17.74 8.30
CA SER A 115 0.11 -17.77 7.14
C SER A 115 -0.65 -18.06 5.84
N ASN A 116 -1.46 -19.12 5.82
CA ASN A 116 -2.23 -19.50 4.64
C ASN A 116 -3.28 -18.45 4.27
N ARG A 117 -3.96 -17.82 5.25
CA ARG A 117 -4.88 -16.71 4.98
C ARG A 117 -4.19 -15.55 4.27
N LYS A 118 -2.96 -15.24 4.68
CA LYS A 118 -2.16 -14.18 4.05
C LYS A 118 -1.86 -14.53 2.59
N LEU A 119 -1.37 -15.75 2.32
CA LEU A 119 -1.11 -16.23 0.96
C LEU A 119 -2.38 -16.23 0.10
N ALA A 120 -3.48 -16.76 0.63
CA ALA A 120 -4.76 -16.79 -0.07
C ALA A 120 -5.27 -15.37 -0.40
N LYS A 121 -5.14 -14.43 0.54
CA LYS A 121 -5.50 -13.02 0.33
C LYS A 121 -4.63 -12.37 -0.76
N GLU A 122 -3.32 -12.59 -0.73
CA GLU A 122 -2.40 -12.07 -1.76
C GLU A 122 -2.73 -12.62 -3.15
N LEU A 123 -3.05 -13.91 -3.26
CA LEU A 123 -3.50 -14.54 -4.51
C LEU A 123 -4.79 -13.91 -5.04
N VAL A 124 -5.80 -13.75 -4.18
CA VAL A 124 -7.09 -13.12 -4.53
C VAL A 124 -6.89 -11.68 -4.99
N ASP A 125 -6.08 -10.90 -4.27
CA ASP A 125 -5.77 -9.52 -4.63
C ASP A 125 -5.04 -9.45 -5.97
N ARG A 126 -4.03 -10.30 -6.20
CA ARG A 126 -3.27 -10.36 -7.45
C ARG A 126 -4.17 -10.68 -8.64
N TRP A 127 -4.97 -11.74 -8.53
CA TRP A 127 -5.81 -12.20 -9.63
C TRP A 127 -6.98 -11.26 -9.90
N SER A 128 -7.64 -10.75 -8.86
CA SER A 128 -8.75 -9.80 -9.03
C SER A 128 -8.28 -8.51 -9.69
N ARG A 129 -7.08 -8.01 -9.36
CA ARG A 129 -6.51 -6.82 -10.01
C ARG A 129 -6.30 -7.03 -11.50
N SER A 130 -5.68 -8.13 -11.90
CA SER A 130 -5.41 -8.41 -13.32
C SER A 130 -6.69 -8.73 -14.11
N ILE A 131 -7.71 -9.31 -13.48
CA ILE A 131 -9.01 -9.54 -14.15
C ILE A 131 -9.78 -8.24 -14.36
N PHE A 132 -9.81 -7.36 -13.34
CA PHE A 132 -10.66 -6.16 -13.30
C PHE A 132 -9.91 -4.85 -13.60
N ASN A 133 -8.63 -4.90 -13.98
CA ASN A 133 -7.77 -3.73 -14.20
C ASN A 133 -7.82 -2.69 -13.05
N LYS A 134 -7.90 -3.17 -11.80
CA LYS A 134 -7.97 -2.29 -10.63
C LYS A 134 -6.57 -1.78 -10.29
N SER A 135 -6.39 -0.47 -10.33
CA SER A 135 -5.12 0.21 -10.03
C SER A 135 -4.74 0.09 -8.55
N ILE A 136 -3.43 0.07 -8.28
CA ILE A 136 -2.84 0.15 -6.93
C ILE A 136 -2.63 1.60 -6.46
N ARG A 137 -2.96 2.59 -7.29
CA ARG A 137 -2.88 4.00 -6.92
C ARG A 137 -4.01 4.31 -5.95
N HIS A 138 -3.65 4.91 -4.82
CA HIS A 138 -4.62 5.35 -3.82
C HIS A 138 -5.63 6.37 -4.38
N GLU A 139 -5.25 7.09 -5.45
CA GLU A 139 -6.10 8.00 -6.23
C GLU A 139 -7.28 7.26 -6.91
N ASP A 140 -7.02 6.08 -7.48
CA ASP A 140 -7.99 5.31 -8.26
C ASP A 140 -8.89 4.42 -7.37
N MET A 141 -8.54 4.26 -6.09
CA MET A 141 -9.40 3.60 -5.08
C MET A 141 -10.51 4.52 -4.57
N ARG A 142 -10.55 5.80 -4.97
CA ARG A 142 -11.70 6.68 -4.71
C ARG A 142 -12.91 6.14 -5.47
N THR A 143 -13.81 5.47 -4.76
CA THR A 143 -15.16 5.18 -5.27
C THR A 143 -15.79 6.48 -5.72
N SER A 144 -16.36 6.52 -6.93
CA SER A 144 -17.15 7.64 -7.46
C SER A 144 -18.27 8.12 -6.52
N ASP A 145 -18.66 7.30 -5.54
CA ASP A 145 -19.61 7.64 -4.49
C ASP A 145 -19.06 8.60 -3.40
N ASP A 146 -17.73 8.75 -3.28
CA ASP A 146 -17.12 9.64 -2.29
C ASP A 146 -17.08 11.11 -2.74
N GLU A 147 -17.15 11.35 -4.06
CA GLU A 147 -17.32 12.69 -4.66
C GLU A 147 -18.67 13.33 -4.29
N THR A 148 -19.69 12.53 -3.94
CA THR A 148 -21.05 13.01 -3.66
C THR A 148 -21.32 13.21 -2.17
N ARG A 149 -20.31 13.07 -1.29
CA ARG A 149 -20.48 13.41 0.13
C ARG A 149 -20.21 14.90 0.30
N PRO A 150 -21.23 15.79 0.35
CA PRO A 150 -20.99 17.19 0.70
C PRO A 150 -20.33 17.21 2.07
N TYR A 151 -19.11 17.76 2.11
CA TYR A 151 -18.33 18.02 3.31
C TYR A 151 -19.24 18.64 4.38
N ARG A 152 -19.71 17.85 5.34
CA ARG A 152 -20.52 18.35 6.45
C ARG A 152 -19.56 19.11 7.35
N ARG A 153 -19.41 20.42 7.11
CA ARG A 153 -18.76 21.34 8.04
C ARG A 153 -19.42 21.12 9.40
N LEU A 154 -18.68 20.53 10.33
CA LEU A 154 -19.06 20.47 11.73
C LEU A 154 -19.12 21.92 12.22
N SER A 155 -20.32 22.49 12.22
CA SER A 155 -20.60 23.74 12.89
C SER A 155 -20.21 23.55 14.35
N GLN A 156 -19.18 24.27 14.81
CA GLN A 156 -18.79 24.32 16.22
C GLN A 156 -20.01 24.76 17.03
N LYS A 157 -20.72 23.81 17.62
CA LYS A 157 -21.78 24.10 18.60
C LYS A 157 -21.07 24.49 19.88
N ASN A 158 -21.09 25.79 20.17
CA ASN A 158 -20.74 26.34 21.46
C ASN A 158 -21.60 25.66 22.54
N PHE A 159 -20.94 25.00 23.49
CA PHE A 159 -21.58 24.38 24.64
C PHE A 159 -22.05 25.45 25.62
N THR A 160 -23.27 25.97 25.43
CA THR A 160 -23.98 26.70 26.49
C THR A 160 -24.73 25.71 27.36
N LYS A 161 -24.22 25.55 28.57
CA LYS A 161 -24.78 24.80 29.70
C LYS A 161 -26.21 25.28 29.99
N VAL A 162 -27.23 24.46 29.73
CA VAL A 162 -28.61 24.74 30.18
C VAL A 162 -29.06 23.65 31.14
N ARG A 163 -29.59 24.16 32.26
CA ARG A 163 -30.07 23.49 33.46
C ARG A 163 -31.13 22.43 33.18
N ARG A 164 -31.02 21.38 33.99
CA ARG A 164 -32.04 20.40 34.41
C ARG A 164 -33.42 21.04 34.63
N LEU A 165 -34.44 20.47 34.00
CA LEU A 165 -35.81 20.51 34.49
C LEU A 165 -36.52 19.21 34.09
N GLU A 166 -37.12 18.58 35.08
CA GLU A 166 -37.86 17.32 35.03
C GLU A 166 -39.28 17.58 34.51
N SER A 167 -39.83 16.65 33.74
CA SER A 167 -41.27 16.53 33.45
C SER A 167 -41.55 15.13 32.91
N GLU A 168 -42.73 14.64 33.22
CA GLU A 168 -43.06 13.22 33.37
C GLU A 168 -43.51 12.48 32.11
N ASP A 169 -43.40 11.15 32.24
CA ASP A 169 -44.25 10.06 31.77
C ASP A 169 -44.78 10.03 30.32
N ASN A 170 -44.36 9.00 29.59
CA ASN A 170 -45.26 8.17 28.79
C ASN A 170 -44.50 6.94 28.27
N GLY A 171 -44.95 5.77 28.72
CA GLY A 171 -44.39 4.47 28.39
C GLY A 171 -44.47 4.13 26.90
N ILE A 172 -43.35 3.66 26.36
CA ILE A 172 -43.32 2.85 25.14
C ILE A 172 -42.41 1.65 25.45
N PHE A 173 -43.02 0.48 25.57
CA PHE A 173 -42.31 -0.80 25.63
C PHE A 173 -41.70 -1.06 24.24
N LEU A 174 -40.40 -0.84 24.11
CA LEU A 174 -39.62 -1.18 22.92
C LEU A 174 -38.64 -2.30 23.29
N ASP A 175 -38.65 -3.31 22.42
CA ASP A 175 -38.04 -4.62 22.58
C ASP A 175 -36.52 -4.56 22.87
N LEU A 176 -36.05 -5.41 23.77
CA LEU A 176 -34.71 -5.41 24.37
C LEU A 176 -33.59 -5.64 23.33
N ASP A 177 -33.94 -6.21 22.17
CA ASP A 177 -32.99 -6.56 21.11
C ASP A 177 -32.64 -5.37 20.19
N GLU A 178 -33.53 -4.38 20.06
CA GLU A 178 -33.32 -3.20 19.20
C GLU A 178 -32.40 -2.14 19.87
N LEU A 179 -32.44 -2.07 21.21
CA LEU A 179 -31.52 -1.24 22.01
C LEU A 179 -30.06 -1.72 21.95
N SER A 180 -29.83 -3.02 21.75
CA SER A 180 -28.49 -3.60 21.65
C SER A 180 -27.79 -3.23 20.33
N SER A 181 -28.57 -3.13 19.26
CA SER A 181 -28.11 -2.75 17.91
C SER A 181 -27.80 -1.25 17.82
N LEU A 182 -28.62 -0.41 18.45
CA LEU A 182 -28.38 1.03 18.59
C LEU A 182 -27.20 1.37 19.51
N ARG A 183 -26.95 0.58 20.56
CA ARG A 183 -25.75 0.72 21.42
C ARG A 183 -24.45 0.38 20.68
N ARG A 184 -24.46 -0.65 19.82
CA ARG A 184 -23.27 -1.03 19.02
C ARG A 184 -22.92 0.03 17.98
N TYR A 185 -23.91 0.70 17.38
CA TYR A 185 -23.66 1.83 16.48
C TYR A 185 -23.15 3.08 17.21
N ARG A 186 -23.69 3.42 18.39
CA ARG A 186 -23.20 4.59 19.17
C ARG A 186 -21.80 4.40 19.76
N GLN A 187 -21.37 3.17 20.05
CA GLN A 187 -20.02 2.91 20.59
C GLN A 187 -18.92 2.94 19.51
N ALA A 188 -19.28 2.84 18.23
CA ALA A 188 -18.32 3.01 17.13
C ALA A 188 -17.92 4.49 16.91
N GLU A 189 -18.79 5.44 17.30
CA GLU A 189 -18.55 6.88 17.10
C GLU A 189 -17.72 7.55 18.22
N THR A 190 -17.43 6.87 19.33
CA THR A 190 -16.70 7.47 20.47
C THR A 190 -15.22 7.11 20.51
N LYS A 191 -14.70 6.35 19.55
CA LYS A 191 -13.25 6.24 19.37
C LYS A 191 -12.76 7.47 18.62
N GLN A 192 -12.30 8.47 19.39
CA GLN A 192 -11.49 9.56 18.85
C GLN A 192 -10.17 8.98 18.34
N HIS A 193 -10.19 8.40 17.15
CA HIS A 193 -8.98 8.15 16.40
C HIS A 193 -8.45 9.50 15.94
N ALA A 194 -7.14 9.70 16.07
CA ALA A 194 -6.47 10.85 15.45
C ALA A 194 -6.70 10.76 13.93
N SER A 195 -7.46 11.71 13.37
CA SER A 195 -7.58 11.85 11.93
C SER A 195 -6.33 12.55 11.40
N MET A 196 -5.69 11.94 10.41
CA MET A 196 -4.60 12.59 9.69
C MET A 196 -5.20 13.72 8.85
N PRO A 197 -4.71 14.98 8.96
CA PRO A 197 -5.22 16.07 8.13
C PRO A 197 -4.89 15.78 6.66
N GLU A 198 -5.93 15.79 5.82
CA GLU A 198 -5.79 15.68 4.37
C GLU A 198 -5.17 16.98 3.81
N ALA A 199 -4.24 16.85 2.87
CA ALA A 199 -3.62 17.99 2.22
C ALA A 199 -4.67 18.69 1.35
N LEU A 200 -5.04 19.92 1.74
CA LEU A 200 -5.97 20.73 0.96
C LEU A 200 -5.39 21.00 -0.44
N PRO A 201 -6.21 20.90 -1.51
CA PRO A 201 -5.81 21.34 -2.84
C PRO A 201 -5.43 22.83 -2.79
N LEU A 202 -4.35 23.19 -3.50
CA LEU A 202 -3.75 24.54 -3.51
C LEU A 202 -4.56 25.57 -4.33
N ASP A 203 -5.83 25.28 -4.61
CA ASP A 203 -6.71 26.10 -5.44
C ASP A 203 -7.40 27.17 -4.59
N PHE A 204 -6.59 28.10 -4.07
CA PHE A 204 -7.09 29.24 -3.31
C PHE A 204 -7.50 30.37 -4.24
N VAL A 205 -8.82 30.61 -4.37
CA VAL A 205 -9.37 31.73 -5.15
C VAL A 205 -9.11 33.08 -4.47
N VAL A 206 -8.85 33.08 -3.16
CA VAL A 206 -8.65 34.30 -2.35
C VAL A 206 -7.21 34.37 -1.86
N CYS A 207 -6.43 35.31 -2.41
CA CYS A 207 -5.08 35.57 -1.95
C CYS A 207 -5.13 36.29 -0.59
N PRO A 208 -4.45 35.80 0.46
CA PRO A 208 -4.45 36.44 1.77
C PRO A 208 -3.79 37.82 1.68
N GLN A 209 -4.37 38.81 2.38
CA GLN A 209 -3.80 40.14 2.41
C GLN A 209 -2.43 40.12 3.12
N SER A 210 -1.42 40.68 2.46
CA SER A 210 -0.08 40.82 3.02
C SER A 210 -0.13 41.74 4.25
N LYS A 211 0.39 41.26 5.38
CA LYS A 211 0.62 42.08 6.59
C LYS A 211 1.96 42.81 6.53
N VAL A 212 2.69 42.70 5.42
CA VAL A 212 4.02 43.28 5.25
C VAL A 212 3.90 44.64 4.59
N ASP A 213 4.37 45.65 5.32
CA ASP A 213 4.48 47.02 4.84
C ASP A 213 5.61 47.11 3.77
N PRO A 214 5.27 47.41 2.49
CA PRO A 214 6.23 47.39 1.39
C PRO A 214 7.37 48.40 1.56
N GLU A 215 7.16 49.48 2.31
CA GLU A 215 8.19 50.49 2.54
C GLU A 215 9.27 50.01 3.51
N LYS A 216 8.90 49.20 4.51
CA LYS A 216 9.84 48.58 5.46
C LYS A 216 10.75 47.56 4.78
N VAL A 217 10.21 46.79 3.83
CA VAL A 217 11.01 45.85 3.03
C VAL A 217 11.99 46.58 2.12
N ARG A 218 11.55 47.66 1.47
CA ARG A 218 12.40 48.48 0.59
C ARG A 218 13.54 49.17 1.35
N THR A 219 13.26 49.68 2.55
CA THR A 219 14.28 50.32 3.40
C THR A 219 15.31 49.31 3.92
N GLN A 220 14.87 48.12 4.34
CA GLN A 220 15.79 47.04 4.72
C GLN A 220 16.67 46.57 3.55
N ALA A 221 16.11 46.42 2.35
CA ALA A 221 16.88 46.04 1.16
C ALA A 221 17.97 47.08 0.83
N LYS A 222 17.64 48.38 0.92
CA LYS A 222 18.61 49.47 0.74
C LYS A 222 19.72 49.44 1.79
N GLN A 223 19.39 49.13 3.04
CA GLN A 223 20.37 49.00 4.12
C GLN A 223 21.34 47.85 3.87
N VAL A 224 20.86 46.68 3.44
CA VAL A 224 21.71 45.52 3.11
C VAL A 224 22.68 45.84 1.98
N ILE A 225 22.23 46.55 0.94
CA ILE A 225 23.09 46.98 -0.17
C ILE A 225 24.18 47.95 0.33
N TYR A 226 23.82 48.90 1.18
CA TYR A 226 24.76 49.85 1.78
C TYR A 226 25.81 49.12 2.63
N ASP A 227 25.40 48.16 3.47
CA ASP A 227 26.30 47.39 4.33
C ASP A 227 27.26 46.51 3.52
N GLN A 228 26.79 45.89 2.42
CA GLN A 228 27.67 45.16 1.49
C GLN A 228 28.70 46.08 0.83
N HIS A 229 28.31 47.29 0.45
CA HIS A 229 29.23 48.27 -0.12
C HIS A 229 30.32 48.68 0.89
N GLN A 230 29.93 48.94 2.14
CA GLN A 230 30.87 49.25 3.22
C GLN A 230 31.86 48.11 3.52
N LEU A 231 31.38 46.86 3.49
CA LEU A 231 32.24 45.68 3.66
C LEU A 231 33.27 45.54 2.52
N LYS A 232 32.87 45.80 1.27
CA LYS A 232 33.78 45.79 0.11
C LYS A 232 34.87 46.85 0.25
N ILE A 233 34.52 48.07 0.67
CA ILE A 233 35.49 49.14 0.94
C ILE A 233 36.48 48.72 2.04
N LYS A 234 35.98 48.23 3.19
CA LYS A 234 36.83 47.75 4.29
C LYS A 234 37.76 46.61 3.86
N LYS A 235 37.31 45.71 2.98
CA LYS A 235 38.12 44.62 2.43
C LYS A 235 39.23 45.17 1.52
N LYS A 236 38.92 46.11 0.63
CA LYS A 236 39.91 46.78 -0.24
C LYS A 236 40.97 47.53 0.58
N LEU A 237 40.55 48.26 1.62
CA LEU A 237 41.47 48.98 2.50
C LEU A 237 42.47 48.04 3.19
N ARG A 238 42.01 46.89 3.68
CA ARG A 238 42.90 45.87 4.28
C ARG A 238 43.92 45.30 3.28
N GLN A 239 43.53 45.07 2.03
CA GLN A 239 44.45 44.60 0.99
C GLN A 239 45.54 45.61 0.65
N LEU A 240 45.21 46.91 0.64
CA LEU A 240 46.20 47.96 0.41
C LEU A 240 47.18 48.11 1.59
N GLN A 241 46.71 47.87 2.82
CA GLN A 241 47.57 47.88 4.02
C GLN A 241 48.57 46.71 4.03
N THR A 242 48.20 45.53 3.51
CA THR A 242 49.13 44.39 3.43
C THR A 242 50.17 44.54 2.32
N GLN A 243 49.83 45.22 1.21
CA GLN A 243 50.78 45.52 0.14
C GLN A 243 51.89 46.49 0.57
N LYS A 244 51.59 47.48 1.41
CA LYS A 244 52.62 48.39 1.97
C LYS A 244 53.64 47.70 2.89
N LYS A 245 53.40 46.45 3.34
CA LYS A 245 54.33 45.68 4.19
C LYS A 245 55.31 44.78 3.43
N ARG A 246 55.22 44.64 2.10
CA ARG A 246 56.26 43.95 1.32
C ARG A 246 57.46 44.87 1.15
N ARG A 247 58.50 44.68 1.98
CA ARG A 247 59.82 45.29 1.79
C ARG A 247 60.37 44.84 0.44
N LEU A 248 60.56 45.78 -0.49
CA LEU A 248 61.23 45.54 -1.77
C LEU A 248 62.68 45.12 -1.46
N GLN A 249 63.01 43.84 -1.64
CA GLN A 249 64.39 43.36 -1.68
C GLN A 249 64.82 43.30 -3.14
N ALA A 250 65.90 43.99 -3.49
CA ALA A 250 66.49 43.99 -4.83
C ALA A 250 67.21 42.66 -5.09
N LEU A 251 66.92 42.01 -6.22
CA LEU A 251 67.63 40.81 -6.69
C LEU A 251 68.93 41.23 -7.41
N LYS A 252 70.03 40.53 -7.10
CA LYS A 252 71.36 40.77 -7.70
C LYS A 252 71.40 40.23 -9.14
N PRO A 253 72.03 40.93 -10.10
CA PRO A 253 72.11 40.47 -11.49
C PRO A 253 73.10 39.30 -11.64
N SER A 254 72.68 38.27 -12.40
CA SER A 254 73.48 37.07 -12.74
C SER A 254 74.35 37.33 -13.98
N SER A 255 75.57 36.80 -13.96
CA SER A 255 76.70 37.16 -14.83
C SER A 255 76.93 36.22 -16.03
N ASP A 256 75.95 35.42 -16.45
CA ASP A 256 76.13 34.52 -17.60
C ASP A 256 75.15 34.91 -18.73
N GLY A 257 75.69 35.59 -19.74
CA GLY A 257 74.92 36.23 -20.79
C GLY A 257 74.46 35.25 -21.86
N ARG A 258 73.13 35.05 -21.96
CA ARG A 258 72.48 34.52 -23.17
C ARG A 258 70.99 34.91 -23.24
N ARG A 259 70.76 36.02 -23.97
CA ARG A 259 69.59 36.41 -24.78
C ARG A 259 68.24 36.58 -24.01
N ILE A 260 67.34 37.50 -24.32
CA ILE A 260 66.85 37.97 -25.62
C ILE A 260 66.35 39.42 -25.47
N VAL A 261 66.76 40.25 -26.41
CA VAL A 261 66.25 41.60 -26.68
C VAL A 261 64.92 41.51 -27.41
N MET A 262 63.91 42.30 -27.02
CA MET A 262 62.98 42.93 -27.95
C MET A 262 62.68 44.36 -27.45
N TYR A 263 63.16 45.35 -28.20
CA TYR A 263 62.69 46.74 -28.24
C TYR A 263 61.23 46.76 -28.75
N SER A 264 60.37 47.75 -28.50
CA SER A 264 60.53 49.21 -28.36
C SER A 264 59.50 49.80 -27.41
#